data_AF-A0A7J6VV02-F1
#
_entry.id   AF-A0A7J6VV02-F1
#
_cell.length_a   1.000
_cell.length_b   1.000
_cell.length_c   1.000
_cell.angle_alpha   90.00
_cell.angle_beta   90.00
_cell.angle_gamma   90.00
#
_symmetry.space_group_name_H-M   'P 1'
#
loop_
_entity.id
_entity.type
_entity.pdbx_description
1 polymer ?
#
loop_
_entity_poly.entity_id
_entity_poly.type
_entity_poly.pdbx_seq_one_letter_code
_entity_poly.pdbx_strand_id
1 'polypeptide(L)' 'SPIQFGTGSESKFAFNIFVSKITLHVPNIGAIELTGDKQADKKSSQDSAALALLYELGRQGKCTIEE' A
#
# COMPACT_ATOMS: atom_id res chain seq x y z
N SER A 1 15.10 7.21 4.78
CA SER A 1 16.33 7.87 4.30
C SER A 1 16.80 7.18 3.03
N PRO A 2 17.23 7.92 1.99
CA PRO A 2 17.78 7.32 0.78
C PRO A 2 19.04 6.51 1.12
N ILE A 3 19.26 5.39 0.44
CA ILE A 3 20.50 4.64 0.57
C ILE A 3 21.46 5.17 -0.50
N GLN A 4 22.59 5.72 -0.07
CA GLN A 4 23.65 6.16 -0.98
C GLN A 4 24.52 4.97 -1.37
N PHE A 5 24.64 4.72 -2.66
CA PHE A 5 25.55 3.74 -3.24
C PHE A 5 26.65 4.47 -4.02
N GLY A 6 27.91 4.08 -3.81
CA GLY A 6 29.08 4.67 -4.47
C GLY A 6 29.65 5.92 -3.77
N THR A 7 30.92 6.24 -4.07
CA THR A 7 31.65 7.41 -3.56
C THR A 7 32.09 8.32 -4.72
N GLY A 8 32.10 9.64 -4.51
CA GLY A 8 32.49 10.60 -5.55
C GLY A 8 31.41 10.85 -6.62
N SER A 9 31.83 11.14 -7.86
CA SER A 9 30.94 11.49 -8.99
C SER A 9 29.99 10.37 -9.44
N GLU A 10 30.15 9.14 -8.92
CA GLU A 10 29.27 8.00 -9.18
C GLU A 10 28.23 7.74 -8.07
N SER A 11 28.09 8.63 -7.09
CA SER A 11 27.08 8.44 -6.04
C SER A 11 25.67 8.38 -6.63
N LYS A 12 24.96 7.27 -6.36
CA LYS A 12 23.56 7.06 -6.71
C LYS A 12 22.73 6.98 -5.43
N PHE A 13 21.65 7.74 -5.38
CA PHE A 13 20.65 7.62 -4.32
C PHE A 13 19.60 6.61 -4.76
N ALA A 14 19.54 5.47 -4.07
CA ALA A 14 18.45 4.52 -4.24
C ALA A 14 17.35 4.86 -3.24
N PHE A 15 16.12 4.91 -3.74
CA PHE A 15 14.91 4.98 -2.92
C PHE A 15 14.31 3.58 -2.87
N ASN A 16 14.09 3.05 -1.67
CA ASN A 16 13.27 1.86 -1.53
C ASN A 16 11.83 2.25 -1.89
N ILE A 17 11.22 1.51 -2.81
CA ILE A 17 9.80 1.65 -3.13
C ILE A 17 9.11 0.38 -2.64
N PHE A 18 8.13 0.56 -1.78
CA PHE A 18 7.29 -0.49 -1.24
C PHE A 18 5.91 -0.43 -1.88
N VAL A 19 5.33 -1.60 -2.13
CA VAL A 19 3.96 -1.78 -2.58
C VAL A 19 3.36 -2.89 -1.73
N SER A 20 2.19 -2.65 -1.14
CA SER A 20 1.49 -3.64 -0.33
C SER A 20 0.25 -4.12 -1.05
N LYS A 21 0.00 -5.43 -0.97
CA LYS A 21 -1.20 -6.08 -1.47
C LYS A 21 -1.93 -6.70 -0.29
N ILE A 22 -3.24 -6.51 -0.22
CA ILE A 22 -4.10 -7.12 0.80
C ILE A 22 -5.17 -7.95 0.10
N THR A 23 -5.35 -9.17 0.58
CA THR A 23 -6.44 -10.06 0.19
C THR A 23 -7.30 -10.33 1.41
N LEU A 24 -8.54 -9.82 1.41
CA LEU A 24 -9.51 -10.02 2.48
C LEU A 24 -10.53 -11.09 2.08
N HIS A 25 -10.58 -12.17 2.85
CA HIS A 25 -11.57 -13.23 2.67
C HIS A 25 -12.80 -12.95 3.52
N VAL A 26 -13.94 -12.67 2.90
CA VAL A 26 -15.20 -12.44 3.60
C VAL A 26 -16.15 -13.62 3.35
N PRO A 27 -16.66 -14.27 4.40
CA PRO A 27 -17.63 -15.36 4.26
C PRO A 27 -18.82 -14.95 3.39
N ASN A 28 -19.27 -15.85 2.51
CA ASN A 28 -20.42 -15.66 1.62
C ASN A 28 -20.29 -14.54 0.57
N ILE A 29 -19.14 -13.87 0.48
CA ILE A 29 -18.88 -12.81 -0.51
C ILE A 29 -17.72 -13.21 -1.42
N GLY A 30 -16.66 -13.78 -0.84
CA GLY A 30 -15.45 -14.17 -1.56
C GLY A 30 -14.22 -13.40 -1.10
N ALA A 31 -13.18 -13.41 -1.94
CA ALA A 31 -11.93 -12.70 -1.68
C ALA A 31 -11.94 -11.33 -2.38
N ILE A 32 -11.58 -10.28 -1.65
CA ILE A 32 -11.35 -8.93 -2.18
C ILE A 32 -9.85 -8.70 -2.14
N GLU A 33 -9.23 -8.54 -3.31
CA GLU A 33 -7.80 -8.28 -3.42
C GLU A 33 -7.55 -6.88 -3.97
N LEU A 34 -6.71 -6.11 -3.27
CA LEU A 34 -6.31 -4.77 -3.69
C LEU A 34 -4.83 -4.53 -3.45
N THR A 35 -4.28 -3.64 -4.26
CA THR A 35 -2.89 -3.20 -4.16
C THR A 35 -2.89 -1.71 -3.83
N GLY A 36 -2.15 -1.33 -2.79
CA GLY A 36 -1.93 0.06 -2.42
C GLY A 36 -0.90 0.75 -3.31
N ASP A 37 -0.74 2.05 -3.12
CA ASP A 37 0.21 2.85 -3.88
C ASP A 37 1.67 2.52 -3.56
N LYS A 38 2.55 2.89 -4.49
CA LYS A 38 4.00 2.91 -4.28
C LYS A 38 4.37 3.94 -3.22
N GLN A 39 5.03 3.51 -2.16
CA GLN A 39 5.42 4.38 -1.05
C GLN A 39 6.89 4.20 -0.67
N ALA A 40 7.49 5.25 -0.09
CA ALA A 40 8.91 5.26 0.27
C ALA A 40 9.23 4.45 1.53
N ASP A 41 8.21 4.12 2.32
CA ASP A 41 8.32 3.29 3.50
C ASP A 41 7.19 2.25 3.57
N LYS A 42 7.43 1.20 4.38
CA LYS A 42 6.51 0.07 4.51
C LYS A 42 5.19 0.46 5.17
N LYS A 43 5.22 1.40 6.12
CA LYS A 43 4.02 1.78 6.86
C LYS A 43 3.05 2.53 5.95
N SER A 44 3.52 3.55 5.24
CA SER A 44 2.70 4.26 4.27
C SER A 44 2.20 3.33 3.15
N SER A 45 3.01 2.38 2.71
CA SER A 45 2.59 1.34 1.74
C SER A 45 1.44 0.47 2.28
N GLN A 46 1.47 0.12 3.56
CA GLN A 46 0.41 -0.67 4.20
C GLN A 46 -0.85 0.16 4.42
N ASP A 47 -0.70 1.41 4.90
CA ASP A 47 -1.79 2.34 5.14
C ASP A 47 -2.54 2.64 3.82
N SER A 48 -1.83 2.80 2.69
CA SER A 48 -2.45 3.00 1.38
C SER A 48 -3.26 1.79 0.92
N ALA A 49 -2.74 0.57 1.09
CA ALA A 49 -3.47 -0.65 0.74
C ALA A 49 -4.71 -0.87 1.63
N ALA A 50 -4.60 -0.55 2.93
CA ALA A 50 -5.72 -0.65 3.86
C ALA A 50 -6.83 0.37 3.52
N LEU A 51 -6.45 1.62 3.20
CA LEU A 51 -7.40 2.66 2.79
C LEU A 51 -8.13 2.26 1.50
N ALA A 52 -7.41 1.74 0.50
CA ALA A 52 -8.02 1.24 -0.73
C ALA A 52 -9.06 0.14 -0.45
N LEU A 53 -8.76 -0.78 0.46
CA LEU A 53 -9.70 -1.83 0.88
C LEU A 53 -10.92 -1.30 1.62
N LEU A 54 -10.76 -0.33 2.50
CA LEU A 54 -11.90 0.32 3.16
C LEU A 54 -12.82 0.97 2.12
N TYR A 55 -12.27 1.72 1.16
CA TYR A 55 -13.09 2.32 0.11
C TYR A 55 -13.80 1.30 -0.77
N GLU A 56 -13.16 0.18 -1.12
CA GLU A 56 -13.82 -0.88 -1.88
C GLU A 56 -14.94 -1.56 -1.08
N LEU A 57 -14.73 -1.79 0.21
CA LEU A 57 -15.78 -2.30 1.11
C LEU A 57 -16.95 -1.31 1.21
N GLY A 58 -16.67 -0.01 1.32
CA GLY A 58 -17.69 1.04 1.31
C GLY A 58 -18.47 1.07 0.00
N ARG A 59 -17.77 0.99 -1.14
CA ARG A 59 -18.38 0.92 -2.48
C ARG A 59 -19.29 -0.30 -2.65
N GLN A 60 -18.95 -1.42 -2.03
CA GLN A 60 -19.77 -2.65 -2.02
C GLN A 60 -20.89 -2.65 -0.95
N GLY A 61 -21.02 -1.57 -0.17
CA GLY A 61 -21.99 -1.47 0.93
C GLY A 61 -21.70 -2.45 2.08
N LYS A 62 -20.43 -2.82 2.28
CA LYS A 62 -19.97 -3.75 3.34
C LYS A 62 -19.50 -3.02 4.59
N CYS A 63 -19.19 -1.74 4.49
CA CYS A 63 -18.93 -0.87 5.64
C CYS A 63 -19.39 0.57 5.34
N THR A 64 -19.45 1.38 6.39
CA THR A 64 -19.62 2.83 6.30
C THR A 64 -18.30 3.49 6.68
N ILE A 65 -17.92 4.54 5.96
CA ILE A 65 -16.74 5.36 6.26
C ILE A 65 -17.26 6.74 6.62
N GLU A 66 -16.82 7.25 7.78
CA GLU A 66 -17.16 8.57 8.32
C GLU A 66 -15.87 9.35 8.56
N GLU A 67 -15.92 10.68 8.40
CA GLU A 67 -14.79 11.61 8.57
C GLU A 67 -14.88 12.39 9.88
#